data_AF-A0A3D2GKE7-F1
#
_entry.id   AF-A0A3D2GKE7-F1
#
_cell.length_a   1.000
_cell.length_b   1.000
_cell.length_c   1.000
_cell.angle_alpha   90.00
_cell.angle_beta   90.00
_cell.angle_gamma   90.00
#
_symmetry.space_group_name_H-M   'P 1'
#
loop_
_entity.id
_entity.type
_entity.pdbx_description
1 polymer ?
#
loop_
_entity_poly.entity_id
_entity_poly.type
_entity_poly.pdbx_seq_one_letter_code
_entity_poly.pdbx_strand_id
1 'polypeptide(L)'
;MLKNALWLFAVATIILLFFLPSFSIMQDHRQKNLEYERRIAELQRRNDELKEEKQRLIEDPVYLERVARERMGLVRDGEKIYKMEK
;
A
#
# COMPACT_ATOMS: atom_id res chain seq x y z
N MET A 1 -47.50 15.85 -33.71
CA MET A 1 -46.83 14.53 -33.56
C MET A 1 -45.30 14.69 -33.48
N LEU A 2 -44.65 15.41 -34.40
CA LEU A 2 -43.18 15.63 -34.37
C LEU A 2 -42.66 16.29 -33.08
N LYS A 3 -43.36 17.29 -32.53
CA LYS A 3 -42.93 18.00 -31.31
C LYS A 3 -42.82 17.09 -30.08
N ASN A 4 -43.74 16.13 -29.95
CA ASN A 4 -43.76 15.19 -28.83
C ASN A 4 -42.65 14.14 -28.99
N ALA A 5 -42.37 13.71 -30.24
CA ALA A 5 -41.25 12.83 -30.54
C ALA A 5 -39.89 13.52 -30.28
N LEU A 6 -39.75 14.80 -30.63
CA LEU A 6 -38.57 15.61 -30.32
C LEU A 6 -38.35 15.77 -28.81
N TRP A 7 -39.42 15.99 -28.04
CA TRP A 7 -39.32 16.09 -26.58
C TRP A 7 -38.92 14.76 -25.94
N LEU A 8 -39.52 13.64 -26.38
CA LEU A 8 -39.13 12.30 -25.91
C LEU A 8 -37.69 11.96 -26.26
N PHE A 9 -37.22 12.34 -27.45
CA PHE A 9 -35.83 12.15 -27.85
C PHE A 9 -34.86 12.98 -27.00
N ALA A 10 -35.20 14.23 -26.70
CA ALA A 10 -34.40 15.09 -25.83
C ALA A 10 -34.30 14.50 -24.42
N VAL A 11 -35.42 14.03 -23.85
CA VAL A 11 -35.44 13.38 -22.53
C VAL A 11 -34.61 12.10 -22.51
N ALA A 12 -34.76 11.24 -23.53
CA ALA A 12 -33.96 10.01 -23.66
C ALA A 12 -32.46 10.31 -23.77
N THR A 13 -32.09 11.35 -24.53
CA THR A 13 -30.70 11.79 -24.69
C THR A 13 -30.12 12.30 -23.38
N ILE A 14 -30.89 13.08 -22.62
CA ILE A 14 -30.49 13.56 -21.29
C ILE A 14 -30.26 12.38 -20.34
N ILE A 15 -31.19 11.42 -20.28
CA ILE A 15 -31.04 10.21 -19.44
C ILE A 15 -29.77 9.44 -19.82
N LEU A 16 -29.50 9.27 -21.11
CA LEU A 16 -28.32 8.57 -21.60
C LEU A 16 -27.01 9.29 -21.21
N LEU A 17 -26.98 10.62 -21.32
CA LEU A 17 -25.83 11.44 -20.93
C LEU A 17 -25.51 11.35 -19.44
N PHE A 18 -26.52 11.17 -18.58
CA PHE A 18 -26.31 10.95 -17.14
C PHE A 18 -25.93 9.51 -16.78
N PHE A 19 -26.42 8.52 -17.53
CA PHE A 19 -26.15 7.10 -17.25
C PHE A 19 -24.75 6.63 -17.69
N LEU A 20 -24.23 7.13 -18.82
CA LEU A 20 -22.92 6.75 -19.34
C LEU A 20 -21.74 7.02 -18.37
N PRO A 21 -21.57 8.23 -17.80
CA PRO A 21 -20.47 8.50 -16.86
C PRO A 21 -20.62 7.71 -15.56
N SER A 22 -21.85 7.47 -15.10
CA SER A 22 -22.15 6.74 -13.85
C SER A 22 -21.60 5.31 -13.87
N PHE A 23 -21.62 4.65 -15.03
CA PHE A 23 -21.07 3.29 -15.15
C PHE A 23 -19.55 3.25 -15.07
N SER A 24 -18.85 4.27 -15.60
CA SER A 24 -17.38 4.33 -15.55
C SER A 24 -16.86 4.62 -14.13
N ILE A 25 -17.53 5.53 -13.42
CA ILE A 25 -17.19 5.92 -12.04
C ILE A 25 -17.30 4.71 -11.10
N MET A 26 -18.36 3.89 -11.28
CA MET A 26 -18.56 2.69 -10.47
C MET A 26 -17.44 1.63 -10.67
N GLN A 27 -16.89 1.52 -11.88
CA GLN A 27 -15.78 0.60 -12.14
C GLN A 27 -14.46 1.11 -11.54
N ASP A 28 -14.19 2.41 -11.64
CA ASP A 28 -13.02 3.05 -11.03
C ASP A 28 -13.04 2.89 -9.51
N HIS A 29 -14.18 3.11 -8.86
CA HIS A 29 -14.33 2.87 -7.42
C HIS A 29 -14.10 1.41 -7.04
N ARG A 30 -14.57 0.45 -7.84
CA ARG A 30 -14.31 -0.97 -7.59
C ARG A 30 -12.82 -1.31 -7.69
N GLN A 31 -12.11 -0.80 -8.69
CA GLN A 31 -10.68 -1.02 -8.83
C GLN A 31 -9.89 -0.40 -7.67
N LYS A 32 -10.23 0.84 -7.30
CA LYS A 32 -9.62 1.52 -6.14
C LYS A 32 -9.86 0.77 -4.84
N ASN A 33 -11.07 0.26 -4.61
CA ASN A 33 -11.35 -0.55 -3.42
C ASN A 33 -10.49 -1.82 -3.37
N LEU A 34 -10.36 -2.54 -4.49
CA LEU A 34 -9.48 -3.71 -4.56
C LEU A 34 -8.01 -3.36 -4.31
N GLU A 35 -7.54 -2.22 -4.82
CA GLU A 35 -6.19 -1.72 -4.56
C GLU A 35 -5.99 -1.39 -3.07
N TYR A 36 -6.95 -0.70 -2.46
CA TYR A 36 -6.90 -0.37 -1.04
C TYR A 36 -6.92 -1.62 -0.16
N GLU A 37 -7.75 -2.61 -0.47
CA GLU A 37 -7.77 -3.89 0.26
C GLU A 37 -6.42 -4.60 0.19
N ARG A 38 -5.80 -4.67 -0.99
CA ARG A 38 -4.46 -5.24 -1.15
C ARG A 38 -3.42 -4.49 -0.33
N ARG A 39 -3.47 -3.16 -0.35
CA ARG A 39 -2.53 -2.32 0.38
C ARG A 39 -2.71 -2.44 1.89
N ILE A 40 -3.94 -2.59 2.37
CA ILE A 40 -4.24 -2.88 3.78
C ILE A 40 -3.62 -4.22 4.17
N ALA A 41 -3.82 -5.27 3.39
CA ALA A 41 -3.27 -6.60 3.68
C ALA A 41 -1.73 -6.59 3.70
N GLU A 42 -1.10 -5.89 2.76
CA GLU A 42 0.36 -5.72 2.71
C GLU A 42 0.88 -4.98 3.97
N LEU A 43 0.24 -3.86 4.32
CA LEU A 43 0.64 -3.08 5.49
C LEU A 43 0.43 -3.83 6.79
N GLN A 44 -0.64 -4.62 6.91
CA GLN A 44 -0.88 -5.49 8.07
C GLN A 44 0.23 -6.52 8.21
N ARG A 45 0.55 -7.25 7.14
CA ARG A 45 1.64 -8.22 7.14
C ARG A 45 2.97 -7.58 7.55
N ARG A 46 3.30 -6.42 6.96
CA ARG A 46 4.53 -5.71 7.27
C ARG A 46 4.56 -5.20 8.72
N ASN A 47 3.41 -4.81 9.26
CA ASN A 47 3.28 -4.42 10.66
C ASN A 47 3.57 -5.61 11.60
N ASP A 48 3.05 -6.79 11.27
CA ASP A 48 3.26 -8.00 12.06
C ASP A 48 4.73 -8.46 12.00
N GLU A 49 5.35 -8.44 10.82
CA GLU A 49 6.79 -8.70 10.66
C GLU A 49 7.64 -7.72 11.49
N LEU A 50 7.29 -6.42 11.50
CA LEU A 50 7.99 -5.41 12.31
C LEU A 50 7.78 -5.59 13.81
N LYS A 51 6.59 -6.04 14.24
CA LYS A 51 6.34 -6.36 15.65
C LYS A 51 7.20 -7.54 16.10
N GLU A 52 7.30 -8.58 15.29
CA GLU A 52 8.17 -9.73 15.57
C GLU A 52 9.66 -9.32 15.60
N GLU A 53 10.11 -8.50 14.65
CA GLU A 53 11.49 -7.98 14.65
C GLU A 53 11.74 -7.14 15.92
N LYS A 54 10.81 -6.26 16.29
CA LYS A 54 10.90 -5.48 17.53
C LYS A 54 10.99 -6.40 18.75
N GLN A 55 10.18 -7.45 18.82
CA GLN A 55 10.21 -8.38 19.94
C GLN A 55 11.56 -9.07 20.05
N ARG A 56 12.10 -9.58 18.94
CA ARG A 56 13.44 -10.21 18.91
C ARG A 56 14.54 -9.24 19.33
N LEU A 57 14.47 -7.97 18.91
CA LEU A 57 15.45 -6.96 19.32
C LEU A 57 15.41 -6.66 20.82
N ILE A 58 14.26 -6.80 21.47
CA ILE A 58 14.09 -6.53 22.91
C ILE A 58 14.45 -7.76 23.75
N GLU A 59 14.01 -8.94 23.33
CA GLU A 59 14.13 -10.17 24.12
C GLU A 59 15.43 -10.95 23.88
N ASP A 60 16.08 -10.76 22.74
CA ASP A 60 17.32 -11.45 22.38
C ASP A 60 18.50 -10.46 22.28
N PRO A 61 19.29 -10.30 23.35
CA PRO A 61 20.48 -9.46 23.37
C PRO A 61 21.53 -9.84 22.33
N VAL A 62 21.64 -11.13 21.97
CA VAL A 62 22.60 -11.61 20.96
C VAL A 62 22.16 -11.18 19.57
N TYR A 63 20.86 -11.30 19.28
CA TYR A 63 20.27 -10.80 18.05
C TYR A 63 20.41 -9.27 17.95
N LEU A 64 20.12 -8.53 19.02
CA LEU A 64 20.28 -7.08 19.08
C LEU A 64 21.73 -6.67 18.79
N GLU A 65 22.70 -7.29 19.45
CA GLU A 65 24.11 -7.00 19.23
C GLU A 65 24.53 -7.30 17.78
N ARG A 66 24.10 -8.43 17.23
CA ARG A 66 24.38 -8.77 15.83
C ARG A 66 23.83 -7.71 14.86
N VAL A 67 22.58 -7.30 15.04
CA VAL A 67 21.96 -6.24 14.21
C VAL A 67 22.70 -4.91 14.39
N ALA A 68 23.14 -4.58 15.60
CA ALA A 68 23.90 -3.37 15.89
C ALA A 68 25.29 -3.38 15.22
N ARG A 69 25.99 -4.53 15.24
CA ARG A 69 27.26 -4.72 14.52
C ARG A 69 27.07 -4.59 13.01
N GLU A 70 26.04 -5.24 12.46
CA GLU A 70 25.77 -5.26 11.00
C GLU A 70 25.28 -3.92 10.46
N ARG A 71 24.29 -3.28 11.11
CA ARG A 71 23.66 -2.05 10.60
C ARG A 71 24.38 -0.78 11.02
N MET A 72 25.01 -0.77 12.19
CA MET A 72 25.64 0.43 12.76
C MET A 72 27.16 0.35 12.81
N GLY A 73 27.77 -0.80 12.47
CA GLY A 73 29.22 -0.98 12.51
C GLY A 73 29.79 -0.92 13.93
N LEU A 74 28.95 -1.12 14.95
CA LEU A 74 29.38 -1.10 16.36
C LEU A 74 30.26 -2.30 16.66
N VAL A 75 31.21 -2.14 17.56
CA VAL A 75 32.13 -3.18 18.03
C VAL A 75 32.26 -3.06 19.55
N ARG A 76 32.58 -4.16 20.24
CA ARG A 76 32.79 -4.13 21.70
C ARG A 76 34.10 -3.41 22.03
N ASP A 77 34.17 -2.86 23.24
CA ASP A 77 35.41 -2.30 23.77
C ASP A 77 36.54 -3.34 23.73
N GLY A 78 37.64 -3.00 23.06
CA GLY A 78 38.80 -3.87 22.85
C GLY A 78 38.83 -4.64 21.52
N GLU A 79 37.77 -4.62 20.72
CA GLU A 79 37.77 -5.20 19.37
C GLU A 79 38.47 -4.25 18.36
N LYS A 80 39.29 -4.78 17.44
CA LYS A 80 39.94 -4.01 16.36
C LYS A 80 39.31 -4.32 15.01
N ILE A 81 38.84 -3.29 14.31
CA ILE A 81 38.28 -3.41 12.96
C ILE A 81 39.44 -3.46 11.95
N TYR A 82 39.55 -4.58 11.23
CA TYR A 82 40.46 -4.69 10.08
C TYR A 82 39.65 -4.43 8.81
N LYS A 83 39.90 -3.29 8.15
CA LYS A 83 39.42 -3.06 6.78
C LYS A 83 40.53 -3.48 5.83
N MET A 84 40.30 -4.57 5.09
CA MET A 84 41.18 -4.96 3.99
C MET A 84 40.78 -4.11 2.78
N GLU A 85 41.55 -3.06 2.50
CA GLU A 85 41.45 -2.37 1.21
C GLU A 85 41.91 -3.34 0.11
N LYS A 86 41.16 -3.39 -0.99
CA LYS A 86 41.43 -4.28 -2.13
C LYS A 86 41.96 -3.47 -3.29
#